data_AF-A0A6B0BFT5-F1
#
_entry.id   AF-A0A6B0BFT5-F1
#
_cell.length_a   1.000
_cell.length_b   1.000
_cell.length_c   1.000
_cell.angle_alpha   90.00
_cell.angle_beta   90.00
_cell.angle_gamma   90.00
#
_symmetry.space_group_name_H-M   'P 1'
#
loop_
_entity.id
_entity.type
_entity.pdbx_description
1 polymer ?
#
loop_
_entity_poly.entity_id
_entity_poly.type
_entity_poly.pdbx_seq_one_letter_code
_entity_poly.pdbx_strand_id
1 'polypeptide(L)'
;MYSVISKILNFILVKMSKSLYVIGKDNIPKDSKYVVTCTHESYNEVIMLGMALYPNQIHYMAKKELFKNKWIGKFLTSLNAFPVDRENPGPSTLKRPINLLKDNKTVGIFPTG
;
A
#
# COMPACT_ATOMS: atom_id res chain seq x y z
N MET A 1 -4.88 0.91 11.93
CA MET A 1 -3.72 0.15 12.46
C MET A 1 -2.44 0.46 11.70
N TYR A 2 -2.54 0.82 10.41
CA TYR A 2 -1.42 1.18 9.56
C TYR A 2 -0.34 2.04 10.24
N SER A 3 -0.69 3.22 10.76
CA SER A 3 0.28 4.16 11.37
C SER A 3 1.08 3.58 12.53
N VAL A 4 0.44 2.78 13.38
CA VAL A 4 1.09 2.13 14.53
C VAL A 4 2.06 1.06 14.04
N ILE A 5 1.59 0.19 13.15
CA ILE A 5 2.41 -0.90 12.60
C ILE A 5 3.57 -0.34 11.78
N SER A 6 3.34 0.68 10.95
CA SER A 6 4.37 1.31 10.15
C SER A 6 5.44 1.99 11.01
N LYS A 7 5.06 2.60 12.15
CA LYS A 7 6.01 3.18 13.10
C LYS A 7 6.88 2.12 13.75
N ILE A 8 6.29 0.99 14.16
CA ILE A 8 7.02 -0.16 14.73
C ILE A 8 7.97 -0.75 13.69
N LEU A 9 7.48 -1.02 12.48
CA LEU A 9 8.29 -1.58 11.39
C LEU A 9 9.42 -0.64 10.98
N ASN A 10 9.18 0.68 10.92
CA ASN A 10 10.24 1.64 10.61
C ASN A 10 11.34 1.64 11.70
N PHE A 11 10.95 1.51 12.98
CA PHE A 11 11.93 1.38 14.05
C PHE A 11 12.77 0.11 13.92
N ILE A 12 12.13 -1.04 13.68
CA ILE A 12 12.81 -2.33 13.60
C ILE A 12 13.64 -2.44 12.31
N LEU A 13 13.01 -2.27 11.15
CA LEU A 13 13.61 -2.56 9.83
C LEU A 13 14.56 -1.46 9.35
N VAL A 14 14.23 -0.19 9.60
CA VAL A 14 15.01 0.93 9.05
C VAL A 14 16.03 1.41 10.08
N LYS A 15 15.62 1.64 11.34
CA LYS A 15 16.52 2.20 12.35
C LYS A 15 17.44 1.17 12.99
N MET A 16 16.92 -0.02 13.34
CA MET A 16 17.68 -1.02 14.09
C MET A 16 18.46 -1.98 13.17
N SER A 17 17.80 -2.61 12.19
CA SER A 17 18.46 -3.60 11.31
C SER A 17 19.13 -2.99 10.07
N LYS A 18 18.82 -1.74 9.72
CA LYS A 18 19.29 -1.07 8.47
C LYS A 18 19.03 -1.91 7.22
N SER A 19 17.92 -2.66 7.19
CA SER A 19 17.61 -3.60 6.11
C SER A 19 16.95 -2.97 4.89
N LEU A 20 16.80 -1.64 4.87
CA LEU A 20 16.19 -0.90 3.76
C LEU A 20 17.06 0.30 3.38
N TYR A 21 17.40 0.38 2.10
CA TYR A 21 18.04 1.55 1.50
C TYR A 21 17.13 2.09 0.38
N VAL A 22 16.86 3.40 0.41
CA VAL A 22 15.93 4.06 -0.53
C VAL A 22 16.71 5.05 -1.37
N ILE A 23 16.74 4.83 -2.67
CA ILE A 23 17.34 5.74 -3.65
C ILE A 23 16.25 6.69 -4.16
N GLY A 24 16.56 7.99 -4.27
CA GLY A 24 15.63 8.98 -4.81
C GLY A 24 14.45 9.30 -3.88
N LYS A 25 14.63 9.21 -2.56
CA LYS A 25 13.58 9.51 -1.58
C LYS A 25 13.03 10.94 -1.72
N ASP A 26 13.85 11.88 -2.18
CA ASP A 26 13.46 13.28 -2.41
C ASP A 26 12.52 13.45 -3.62
N ASN A 27 12.38 12.43 -4.48
CA ASN A 27 11.44 12.44 -5.60
C ASN A 27 9.99 12.18 -5.16
N ILE A 28 9.78 11.76 -3.91
CA ILE A 28 8.43 11.51 -3.39
C ILE A 28 7.68 12.84 -3.32
N PRO A 29 6.50 12.96 -3.98
CA PRO A 29 5.69 14.17 -3.91
C PRO A 29 5.37 14.55 -2.46
N LYS A 30 5.38 15.85 -2.17
CA LYS A 30 5.08 16.37 -0.82
C LYS A 30 3.62 16.13 -0.43
N ASP A 31 2.72 16.16 -1.40
CA ASP A 31 1.35 15.72 -1.21
C ASP A 31 1.26 14.20 -1.35
N SER A 32 0.32 13.59 -0.64
CA SER A 32 0.09 12.14 -0.75
C SER A 32 -0.78 11.78 -1.96
N LYS A 33 -0.84 12.64 -2.98
CA LYS A 33 -1.72 12.49 -4.16
C LYS A 33 -0.98 11.89 -5.34
N TYR A 34 -0.62 10.61 -5.22
CA TYR A 34 0.05 9.90 -6.31
C TYR A 34 -0.28 8.41 -6.29
N VAL A 35 -0.05 7.77 -7.44
CA VAL A 35 -0.04 6.32 -7.55
C VAL A 35 1.40 5.86 -7.40
N VAL A 36 1.63 4.88 -6.52
CA VAL A 36 2.91 4.18 -6.41
C VAL A 36 2.77 2.79 -6.97
N THR A 37 3.74 2.39 -7.79
CA THR A 37 3.80 1.07 -8.39
C THR A 37 5.07 0.33 -8.04
N CYS A 38 4.99 -0.97 -7.92
CA CYS A 38 6.14 -1.86 -7.73
C CYS A 38 5.88 -3.18 -8.46
N THR A 39 6.94 -3.88 -8.86
CA THR A 39 6.86 -5.28 -9.26
C THR A 39 6.45 -6.13 -8.05
N HIS A 40 5.81 -7.29 -8.28
CA HIS A 40 5.31 -8.13 -7.18
C HIS A 40 5.72 -9.58 -7.38
N GLU A 41 6.81 -9.97 -6.74
CA GLU A 41 7.31 -11.35 -6.72
C GLU A 41 6.99 -12.02 -5.38
N SER A 42 6.89 -11.25 -4.29
CA SER A 42 6.56 -11.74 -2.96
C SER A 42 5.71 -10.76 -2.13
N TYR A 43 5.44 -11.11 -0.88
CA TYR A 43 4.77 -10.22 0.07
C TYR A 43 5.70 -9.16 0.66
N ASN A 44 7.02 -9.34 0.56
CA ASN A 44 8.00 -8.42 1.16
C ASN A 44 7.93 -7.02 0.53
N GLU A 45 7.61 -6.93 -0.76
CA GLU A 45 7.49 -5.69 -1.51
C GLU A 45 6.40 -4.80 -0.95
N VAL A 46 5.29 -5.37 -0.47
CA VAL A 46 4.21 -4.61 0.18
C VAL A 46 4.72 -3.90 1.44
N ILE A 47 5.56 -4.58 2.22
CA ILE A 47 6.15 -4.05 3.46
C ILE A 47 7.24 -3.03 3.12
N MET A 48 8.18 -3.39 2.26
CA MET A 48 9.33 -2.56 1.92
C MET A 48 8.92 -1.28 1.19
N LEU A 49 7.93 -1.34 0.29
CA LEU A 49 7.38 -0.16 -0.37
C LEU A 49 6.70 0.77 0.64
N GLY A 50 5.95 0.21 1.59
CA GLY A 50 5.37 0.97 2.70
C GLY A 50 6.42 1.66 3.57
N MET A 51 7.53 0.97 3.86
CA MET A 51 8.63 1.54 4.64
C MET A 51 9.45 2.57 3.84
N ALA A 52 9.61 2.38 2.54
CA ALA A 52 10.30 3.34 1.68
C ALA A 52 9.57 4.70 1.65
N LEU A 53 8.24 4.65 1.59
CA LEU A 53 7.37 5.83 1.57
C LEU A 53 7.00 6.37 2.95
N TYR A 54 7.37 5.71 4.05
CA TYR A 54 7.12 6.22 5.40
C TYR A 54 7.66 7.66 5.54
N PRO A 55 6.87 8.61 6.10
CA PRO A 55 5.61 8.41 6.85
C PRO A 55 4.31 8.37 6.02
N ASN A 56 4.37 8.48 4.69
CA ASN A 56 3.18 8.44 3.83
C ASN A 56 2.54 7.04 3.89
N GLN A 57 1.21 6.99 3.85
CA GLN A 57 0.46 5.74 3.91
C GLN A 57 -0.02 5.33 2.53
N ILE A 58 0.12 4.04 2.22
CA ILE A 58 -0.31 3.48 0.94
C ILE A 58 -1.64 2.76 1.11
N HIS A 59 -2.59 3.06 0.23
CA HIS A 59 -3.84 2.32 0.08
C HIS A 59 -3.70 1.31 -1.05
N TYR A 60 -3.49 0.04 -0.71
CA TYR A 60 -3.23 -1.01 -1.69
C TYR A 60 -4.48 -1.57 -2.33
N MET A 61 -4.47 -1.69 -3.66
CA MET A 61 -5.41 -2.52 -4.40
C MET A 61 -5.07 -4.00 -4.21
N ALA A 62 -5.96 -4.78 -3.59
CA ALA A 62 -5.74 -6.19 -3.27
C ALA A 62 -6.88 -7.07 -3.80
N LYS A 63 -6.56 -8.32 -4.19
CA LYS A 63 -7.53 -9.29 -4.71
C LYS A 63 -8.71 -9.47 -3.74
N LYS A 64 -9.96 -9.35 -4.24
CA LYS A 64 -11.18 -9.44 -3.42
C LYS A 64 -11.26 -10.75 -2.61
N GLU A 65 -10.64 -11.82 -3.11
CA GLU A 65 -10.55 -13.14 -2.48
C GLU A 65 -9.87 -13.08 -1.11
N LEU A 66 -8.88 -12.19 -0.93
CA LEU A 66 -8.16 -12.00 0.33
C LEU A 66 -9.07 -11.45 1.43
N PHE A 67 -10.22 -10.87 1.06
CA PHE A 67 -11.19 -10.30 1.99
C PHE A 67 -12.35 -11.25 2.32
N LYS A 68 -12.39 -12.47 1.76
CA LYS A 68 -13.46 -13.46 2.02
C LYS A 68 -13.54 -13.86 3.49
N ASN A 69 -12.40 -14.03 4.16
CA ASN A 69 -12.35 -14.31 5.59
C ASN A 69 -12.53 -13.00 6.38
N LYS A 70 -13.54 -12.93 7.25
CA LYS A 70 -13.90 -11.72 8.02
C LYS A 70 -12.75 -11.17 8.86
N TRP A 71 -11.91 -12.02 9.44
CA TRP A 71 -10.80 -11.60 10.28
C TRP A 71 -9.64 -11.06 9.44
N ILE A 72 -9.25 -11.79 8.40
CA ILE A 72 -8.20 -11.38 7.47
C ILE A 72 -8.60 -10.10 6.73
N GLY A 73 -9.83 -10.03 6.22
CA GLY A 73 -10.35 -8.86 5.53
C GLY A 73 -10.38 -7.61 6.41
N LYS A 74 -10.77 -7.74 7.69
CA LYS A 74 -10.70 -6.64 8.67
C LYS A 74 -9.26 -6.20 8.91
N PHE A 75 -8.35 -7.15 9.07
CA PHE A 75 -6.92 -6.86 9.25
C PHE A 75 -6.35 -6.11 8.04
N LEU A 76 -6.55 -6.61 6.82
CA LEU A 76 -6.11 -5.96 5.58
C LEU A 76 -6.70 -4.55 5.43
N THR A 77 -7.99 -4.39 5.72
CA THR A 77 -8.65 -3.08 5.69
C THR A 77 -8.04 -2.11 6.70
N SER A 78 -7.65 -2.60 7.89
CA SER A 78 -6.98 -1.79 8.93
C SER A 78 -5.57 -1.32 8.54
N LEU A 79 -4.99 -1.98 7.52
CA LEU A 79 -3.74 -1.65 6.83
C LEU A 79 -3.99 -0.90 5.50
N ASN A 80 -5.13 -0.23 5.36
CA ASN A 80 -5.49 0.57 4.18
C ASN A 80 -5.64 -0.22 2.86
N ALA A 81 -5.55 -1.55 2.87
CA ALA A 81 -5.80 -2.35 1.69
C ALA A 81 -7.30 -2.39 1.37
N PHE A 82 -7.64 -2.55 0.09
CA PHE A 82 -9.01 -2.64 -0.35
C PHE A 82 -9.24 -3.66 -1.47
N PRO A 83 -10.41 -4.33 -1.47
CA PRO A 83 -10.71 -5.36 -2.45
C PRO A 83 -10.93 -4.75 -3.84
N VAL A 84 -10.39 -5.42 -4.85
CA VAL A 84 -10.66 -5.16 -6.27
C VAL A 84 -10.96 -6.48 -6.97
N ASP A 85 -11.94 -6.45 -7.89
CA ASP A 85 -12.17 -7.52 -8.84
C ASP A 85 -11.21 -7.36 -10.03
N ARG A 86 -10.17 -8.21 -10.06
CA ARG A 86 -9.18 -8.22 -11.14
C ARG A 86 -9.59 -9.10 -12.31
N GLU A 87 -10.45 -10.09 -12.07
CA GLU A 87 -10.92 -11.02 -13.12
C GLU A 87 -11.98 -10.35 -13.99
N ASN A 88 -12.83 -9.52 -13.40
CA ASN A 88 -13.88 -8.78 -14.11
C ASN A 88 -13.78 -7.29 -13.78
N PRO A 89 -12.76 -6.57 -14.30
CA PRO A 89 -12.59 -5.16 -14.01
C PRO A 89 -13.69 -4.32 -14.65
N GLY A 90 -14.61 -3.80 -13.83
CA GLY A 90 -15.64 -2.84 -14.24
C GLY A 90 -15.30 -1.39 -13.87
N PRO A 91 -16.13 -0.40 -14.25
CA PRO A 91 -15.93 1.01 -13.85
C PRO A 91 -15.83 1.21 -12.33
N SER A 92 -16.46 0.34 -11.54
CA SER A 92 -16.39 0.34 -10.08
C SER A 92 -14.97 0.08 -9.54
N THR A 93 -14.14 -0.66 -10.26
CA THR A 93 -12.74 -0.95 -9.91
C THR A 93 -11.90 0.32 -9.79
N LEU A 94 -12.15 1.31 -10.66
CA LEU A 94 -11.42 2.58 -10.67
C LEU A 94 -12.03 3.64 -9.76
N LYS A 95 -13.32 3.53 -9.41
CA LYS A 95 -14.02 4.52 -8.59
C LYS A 95 -13.33 4.75 -7.23
N ARG A 96 -12.93 3.68 -6.55
CA ARG A 96 -12.27 3.76 -5.25
C ARG A 96 -10.87 4.40 -5.30
N PRO A 97 -9.92 3.94 -6.14
CA PRO A 97 -8.61 4.59 -6.23
C PRO A 97 -8.70 6.06 -6.67
N ILE A 98 -9.61 6.41 -7.58
CA ILE A 98 -9.86 7.80 -7.97
C ILE A 98 -10.31 8.65 -6.77
N ASN A 99 -11.26 8.15 -5.96
CA ASN A 99 -11.71 8.87 -4.77
C ASN A 99 -10.61 9.01 -3.72
N LEU A 100 -9.78 7.99 -3.53
CA LEU A 100 -8.63 8.07 -2.62
C LEU A 100 -7.64 9.16 -3.07
N LEU A 101 -7.34 9.23 -4.37
CA LEU A 101 -6.49 10.30 -4.92
C LEU A 101 -7.13 11.69 -4.73
N LYS A 102 -8.46 11.81 -4.90
CA LYS A 102 -9.18 13.07 -4.62
C LYS A 102 -9.09 13.49 -3.15
N ASP A 103 -9.02 12.52 -2.24
CA ASP A 103 -8.82 12.73 -0.80
C ASP A 103 -7.34 12.96 -0.41
N ASN A 104 -6.43 13.18 -1.36
CA ASN A 104 -4.98 13.26 -1.14
C ASN A 104 -4.39 12.01 -0.46
N LYS A 105 -4.82 10.81 -0.87
CA LYS A 105 -4.29 9.54 -0.38
C LYS A 105 -3.54 8.81 -1.48
N THR A 106 -2.41 8.20 -1.11
CA THR A 106 -1.57 7.45 -2.05
C THR A 106 -2.20 6.10 -2.37
N VAL A 107 -2.28 5.75 -3.64
CA VAL A 107 -2.78 4.44 -4.09
C VAL A 107 -1.60 3.56 -4.49
N GLY A 108 -1.53 2.35 -3.92
CA GLY A 108 -0.52 1.36 -4.27
C GLY A 108 -1.07 0.31 -5.23
N ILE A 109 -0.38 0.09 -6.34
CA ILE A 109 -0.75 -0.89 -7.38
C ILE A 109 0.47 -1.74 -7.72
N PHE A 110 0.24 -3.03 -7.94
CA PHE A 110 1.25 -3.95 -8.46
C PHE A 110 0.83 -4.38 -9.87
N PRO A 111 1.31 -3.73 -10.95
CA PRO A 111 0.75 -3.90 -12.30
C PRO A 111 0.86 -5.33 -12.86
N THR A 112 1.87 -6.08 -12.43
CA THR A 112 2.13 -7.45 -12.89
C THR A 112 1.33 -8.51 -12.13
N GLY A 113 0.57 -8.14 -11.09
CA GLY A 113 -0.07 -9.09 -10.15
C GLY A 113 -1.59 -9.07 -10.13
#